data_AF-A0A7W9Q3Y6-F1
#
_entry.id   AF-A0A7W9Q3Y6-F1
#
_cell.length_a   1.000
_cell.length_b   1.000
_cell.length_c   1.000
_cell.angle_alpha   90.00
_cell.angle_beta   90.00
_cell.angle_gamma   90.00
#
_symmetry.space_group_name_H-M   'P 1'
#
loop_
_entity.id
_entity.type
_entity.pdbx_description
1 polymer ?
#
loop_
_entity_poly.entity_id
_entity_poly.type
_entity_poly.pdbx_seq_one_letter_code
_entity_poly.pdbx_strand_id
1 'polypeptide(L)'
;MARLTPEAYEALQGQLLNAANDTQFVSRFWARVQKSENCWLWTGGKAGQYGQLTLQRRRLLAHRVSWVITNRKVLPQVAVIRHRCDTPLCVRPDHLEAGSVAQNVRDVYERRRRTPKTWPQGAGRPNAVLDDETVAQMRRAVRSGRSIRSLALEIGVDYTSAHRAVRGIGWTHVTEPPVPKARIYPPHRANFVRNNPDVVAQARELRDSGLNLRQIADRLGISRAAAFRCCRTESNERTS
;
A
#
# COMPACT_ATOMS: atom_id res chain seq x y z
N MET A 1 20.08 -3.05 -5.56
CA MET A 1 21.15 -2.48 -6.42
C MET A 1 21.28 -1.01 -6.04
N ALA A 2 22.45 -0.58 -5.55
CA ALA A 2 22.70 0.83 -5.27
C ALA A 2 22.46 1.66 -6.54
N ARG A 3 21.72 2.77 -6.42
CA ARG A 3 21.56 3.70 -7.55
C ARG A 3 22.93 4.32 -7.82
N LEU A 4 23.38 4.24 -9.08
CA LEU A 4 24.57 4.96 -9.51
C LEU A 4 24.37 6.46 -9.25
N THR A 5 25.44 7.17 -8.86
CA THR A 5 25.41 8.62 -8.86
C THR A 5 25.15 9.13 -10.29
N PRO A 6 24.58 10.33 -10.47
CA PRO A 6 24.34 10.90 -11.79
C PRO A 6 25.59 10.89 -12.68
N GLU A 7 26.76 11.24 -12.12
CA GLU A 7 28.03 11.32 -12.84
C GLU A 7 28.50 9.93 -13.31
N ALA A 8 28.37 8.92 -12.45
CA ALA A 8 28.72 7.54 -12.79
C ALA A 8 27.78 6.96 -13.87
N TYR A 9 26.52 7.40 -13.87
CA TYR A 9 25.55 7.01 -14.89
C TYR A 9 25.85 7.68 -16.24
N GLU A 10 26.13 8.98 -16.26
CA GLU A 10 26.51 9.72 -17.46
C GLU A 10 27.79 9.17 -18.08
N ALA A 11 28.83 8.91 -17.27
CA ALA A 11 30.06 8.28 -17.74
C ALA A 11 29.80 6.91 -18.39
N LEU A 12 28.92 6.09 -17.79
CA LEU A 12 28.52 4.80 -18.35
C LEU A 12 27.78 4.96 -19.69
N GLN A 13 26.89 5.94 -19.81
CA GLN A 13 26.19 6.20 -21.07
C GLN A 13 27.13 6.73 -22.15
N GLY A 14 28.08 7.60 -21.80
CA GLY A 14 29.13 8.06 -22.72
C GLY A 14 29.99 6.90 -23.23
N GLN A 15 30.41 6.00 -22.33
CA GLN A 15 31.12 4.77 -22.71
C GLN A 15 30.30 3.88 -23.64
N LEU A 16 29.00 3.71 -23.35
CA LEU A 16 28.11 2.93 -24.21
C LEU A 16 27.90 3.58 -25.58
N LEU A 17 27.80 4.91 -25.64
CA LEU A 17 27.69 5.64 -26.91
C LEU A 17 28.97 5.50 -27.74
N ASN A 18 30.14 5.61 -27.11
CA ASN A 18 31.42 5.36 -27.77
C ASN A 18 31.52 3.93 -28.30
N ALA A 19 31.13 2.94 -27.49
CA ALA A 19 31.08 1.54 -27.92
C ALA A 19 30.06 1.32 -29.05
N ALA A 20 28.92 2.01 -29.03
CA ALA A 20 27.97 1.97 -30.13
C ALA A 20 28.56 2.52 -31.44
N ASN A 21 29.49 3.48 -31.39
CA ASN A 21 30.24 4.00 -32.54
C ASN A 21 31.37 3.08 -33.01
N ASP A 22 31.78 2.11 -32.22
CA ASP A 22 32.76 1.09 -32.61
C ASP A 22 32.10 -0.05 -33.42
N THR A 23 32.46 -0.13 -34.70
CA THR A 23 31.99 -1.15 -35.64
C THR A 23 32.24 -2.58 -35.14
N GLN A 24 33.36 -2.83 -34.46
CA GLN A 24 33.68 -4.16 -33.95
C GLN A 24 32.74 -4.54 -32.80
N PHE A 25 32.49 -3.62 -31.88
CA PHE A 25 31.52 -3.84 -30.79
C PHE A 25 30.12 -4.10 -31.34
N VAL A 26 29.66 -3.27 -32.27
CA VAL A 26 28.33 -3.41 -32.90
C VAL A 26 28.20 -4.76 -33.62
N SER A 27 29.22 -5.16 -34.39
CA SER A 27 29.25 -6.46 -35.06
C SER A 27 29.16 -7.62 -34.06
N ARG A 28 29.96 -7.59 -32.99
CA ARG A 28 29.94 -8.61 -31.91
C ARG A 28 28.62 -8.64 -31.13
N PHE A 29 27.93 -7.51 -31.03
CA PHE A 29 26.59 -7.46 -30.44
C PHE A 29 25.60 -8.20 -31.33
N TRP A 30 25.51 -7.83 -32.60
CA TRP A 30 24.56 -8.45 -33.55
C TRP A 30 24.86 -9.91 -33.86
N ALA A 31 26.12 -10.35 -33.75
CA ALA A 31 26.49 -11.76 -33.85
C ALA A 31 25.88 -12.64 -32.73
N ARG A 32 25.45 -12.04 -31.60
CA ARG A 32 24.78 -12.72 -30.49
C ARG A 32 23.25 -12.57 -30.53
N VAL A 33 22.71 -12.27 -31.70
CA VAL A 33 21.29 -12.05 -31.91
C VAL A 33 20.78 -13.01 -32.96
N GLN A 34 19.86 -13.89 -32.55
CA GLN A 34 19.12 -14.72 -33.49
C GLN A 34 17.97 -13.88 -34.06
N LYS A 35 18.08 -13.51 -35.34
CA LYS A 35 17.05 -12.72 -36.03
C LYS A 35 15.97 -13.63 -36.60
N SER A 36 14.72 -13.25 -36.39
CA SER A 36 13.54 -13.79 -37.08
C SER A 36 12.69 -12.62 -37.59
N GLU A 37 11.65 -12.92 -38.38
CA GLU A 37 10.70 -11.93 -38.88
C GLU A 37 9.95 -11.22 -37.75
N ASN A 38 9.70 -11.93 -36.64
CA ASN A 38 8.99 -11.41 -35.48
C ASN A 38 9.95 -10.72 -34.51
N CYS A 39 10.68 -11.50 -33.72
CA CYS A 39 11.57 -11.01 -32.66
C CYS A 39 13.03 -11.33 -32.94
N TRP A 40 13.93 -10.43 -32.54
CA TRP A 40 15.36 -10.66 -32.59
C TRP A 40 15.85 -11.02 -31.19
N LEU A 41 16.15 -12.30 -30.96
CA LEU A 41 16.38 -12.83 -29.63
C LEU A 41 17.87 -12.78 -29.25
N TRP A 42 18.16 -12.24 -28.07
CA TRP A 42 19.50 -12.26 -27.49
C TRP A 42 19.89 -13.68 -27.07
N THR A 43 21.03 -14.17 -27.55
CA THR A 43 21.56 -15.51 -27.24
C THR A 43 22.72 -15.49 -26.25
N GLY A 44 23.15 -14.31 -25.79
CA GLY A 44 24.19 -14.17 -24.77
C GLY A 44 23.70 -14.38 -23.33
N GLY A 45 24.46 -13.85 -22.38
CA GLY A 45 24.15 -13.96 -20.95
C GLY A 45 22.77 -13.37 -20.59
N LYS A 46 22.16 -13.87 -19.52
CA LYS A 46 20.83 -13.44 -19.03
C LYS A 46 20.89 -13.02 -17.56
N ALA A 47 20.05 -12.06 -17.17
CA ALA A 47 19.78 -11.68 -15.79
C ALA A 47 18.26 -11.77 -15.56
N GLY A 48 17.83 -12.82 -14.87
CA GLY A 48 16.41 -13.18 -14.82
C GLY A 48 15.89 -13.47 -16.23
N GLN A 49 14.86 -12.75 -16.65
CA GLN A 49 14.25 -12.93 -17.98
C GLN A 49 14.92 -12.07 -19.08
N TYR A 50 15.78 -11.11 -18.70
CA TYR A 50 16.35 -10.16 -19.66
C TYR A 50 17.75 -10.56 -20.13
N GLY A 51 18.06 -10.27 -21.39
CA GLY A 51 19.41 -10.40 -21.93
C GLY A 51 20.36 -9.37 -21.30
N GLN A 52 21.60 -9.77 -21.04
CA GLN A 52 22.67 -8.92 -20.53
C GLN A 52 24.01 -9.19 -21.21
N LEU A 53 24.88 -8.20 -21.14
CA LEU A 53 26.30 -8.31 -21.51
C LEU A 53 27.14 -7.45 -20.56
N THR A 54 28.45 -7.65 -20.61
CA THR A 54 29.41 -6.85 -19.85
C THR A 54 30.16 -5.92 -20.79
N LEU A 55 30.19 -4.63 -20.48
CA LEU A 55 31.03 -3.62 -21.13
C LEU A 55 31.86 -2.95 -20.04
N GLN A 56 33.19 -2.88 -20.18
CA GLN A 56 34.07 -2.20 -19.21
C GLN A 56 33.80 -2.62 -17.74
N ARG A 57 33.65 -3.93 -17.50
CA ARG A 57 33.33 -4.55 -16.18
C ARG A 57 31.95 -4.16 -15.60
N ARG A 58 31.09 -3.50 -16.37
CA ARG A 58 29.72 -3.16 -15.99
C ARG A 58 28.72 -4.03 -16.73
N ARG A 59 27.72 -4.54 -16.00
CA ARG A 59 26.62 -5.33 -16.58
C ARG A 59 25.58 -4.37 -17.19
N LEU A 60 25.26 -4.59 -18.45
CA LEU A 60 24.29 -3.81 -19.23
C LEU A 60 23.20 -4.73 -19.77
N LEU A 61 21.96 -4.22 -19.84
CA LEU A 61 20.84 -4.93 -20.45
C LEU A 61 20.94 -4.86 -21.97
N ALA A 62 20.81 -6.01 -22.64
CA ALA A 62 21.01 -6.13 -24.09
C ALA A 62 20.04 -5.27 -24.90
N HIS A 63 18.77 -5.17 -24.47
CA HIS A 63 17.78 -4.32 -25.15
C HIS A 63 18.13 -2.82 -25.04
N ARG A 64 18.73 -2.37 -23.94
CA ARG A 64 19.19 -0.98 -23.81
C ARG A 64 20.36 -0.70 -24.74
N VAL A 65 21.29 -1.64 -24.85
CA VAL A 65 22.42 -1.55 -25.79
C VAL A 65 21.93 -1.48 -27.23
N SER A 66 20.98 -2.34 -27.62
CA SER A 66 20.37 -2.28 -28.97
C SER A 66 19.72 -0.93 -29.28
N TRP A 67 18.97 -0.38 -28.32
CA TRP A 67 18.35 0.93 -28.47
C TRP A 67 19.40 2.02 -28.69
N VAL A 68 20.50 2.03 -27.91
CA VAL A 68 21.58 3.02 -28.06
C VAL A 68 22.35 2.86 -29.37
N ILE A 69 22.64 1.62 -29.80
CA ILE A 69 23.29 1.34 -31.09
C ILE A 69 22.47 1.91 -32.25
N THR A 70 21.15 1.78 -32.18
CA THR A 70 20.26 2.21 -33.28
C THR A 70 19.97 3.70 -33.24
N ASN A 71 19.68 4.25 -32.05
CA ASN A 71 19.23 5.64 -31.92
C ASN A 71 20.39 6.64 -31.74
N ARG A 72 21.60 6.17 -31.41
CA ARG A 72 22.80 7.01 -31.17
C ARG A 72 22.57 8.11 -30.13
N LYS A 73 21.80 7.79 -29.09
CA LYS A 73 21.40 8.74 -28.03
C LYS A 73 21.74 8.20 -26.65
N VAL A 74 22.08 9.12 -25.75
CA VAL A 74 22.20 8.86 -24.32
C VAL A 74 20.82 8.63 -23.73
N LEU A 75 20.65 7.56 -22.95
CA LEU A 75 19.40 7.32 -22.22
C LEU A 75 19.43 8.09 -20.91
N PRO A 76 18.46 8.97 -20.61
CA PRO A 76 18.33 9.58 -19.29
C PRO A 76 18.25 8.53 -18.18
N GLN A 77 18.76 8.83 -16.98
CA GLN A 77 18.79 7.86 -15.86
C GLN A 77 17.40 7.35 -15.46
N VAL A 78 16.39 8.19 -15.62
CA VAL A 78 14.98 7.91 -15.32
C VAL A 78 14.24 7.21 -16.47
N ALA A 79 14.86 7.12 -17.65
CA ALA A 79 14.25 6.50 -18.81
C ALA A 79 14.37 4.98 -18.74
N VAL A 80 13.29 4.30 -19.12
CA VAL A 80 13.22 2.85 -19.29
C VAL A 80 13.01 2.54 -20.77
N ILE A 81 13.57 1.42 -21.22
CA ILE A 81 13.28 0.89 -22.56
C ILE A 81 12.16 -0.13 -22.41
N ARG A 82 11.07 0.09 -23.13
CA ARG A 82 9.85 -0.72 -23.12
C ARG A 82 9.82 -1.60 -24.36
N HIS A 83 9.36 -2.84 -24.19
CA HIS A 83 9.10 -3.76 -25.29
C HIS A 83 7.66 -3.59 -25.78
N ARG A 84 7.48 -3.49 -27.10
CA ARG A 84 6.15 -3.54 -27.76
C ARG A 84 5.66 -4.98 -27.99
N CYS A 85 6.57 -5.95 -28.00
CA CYS A 85 6.31 -7.37 -28.28
C CYS A 85 6.25 -8.27 -27.05
N ASP A 86 6.39 -7.70 -25.84
CA ASP A 86 6.41 -8.41 -24.54
C ASP A 86 7.37 -9.61 -24.45
N THR A 87 8.41 -9.65 -25.29
CA THR A 87 9.43 -10.70 -25.29
C THR A 87 10.70 -10.18 -24.62
N PRO A 88 11.03 -10.58 -23.38
CA PRO A 88 12.13 -9.97 -22.60
C PRO A 88 13.53 -10.09 -23.21
N LEU A 89 13.74 -11.12 -24.04
CA LEU A 89 14.99 -11.35 -24.77
C LEU A 89 15.04 -10.64 -26.12
N CYS A 90 13.96 -9.98 -26.55
CA CYS A 90 13.93 -9.26 -27.82
C CYS A 90 14.81 -8.01 -27.76
N VAL A 91 15.64 -7.86 -28.78
CA VAL A 91 16.52 -6.69 -29.00
C VAL A 91 16.27 -6.04 -30.36
N ARG A 92 15.18 -6.37 -31.05
CA ARG A 92 14.80 -5.74 -32.33
C ARG A 92 14.52 -4.26 -32.11
N PRO A 93 15.21 -3.32 -32.79
CA PRO A 93 15.03 -1.89 -32.53
C PRO A 93 13.59 -1.38 -32.68
N ASP A 94 12.86 -1.84 -33.69
CA ASP A 94 11.44 -1.47 -33.92
C ASP A 94 10.51 -1.88 -32.77
N HIS A 95 10.92 -2.85 -31.95
CA HIS A 95 10.16 -3.32 -30.80
C HIS A 95 10.53 -2.60 -29.50
N LEU A 96 11.50 -1.68 -29.53
CA LEU A 96 12.05 -1.02 -28.36
C LEU A 96 11.72 0.48 -28.38
N GLU A 97 11.13 0.96 -27.30
CA GLU A 97 10.74 2.35 -27.16
C GLU A 97 11.24 2.94 -25.84
N ALA A 98 11.87 4.11 -25.90
CA ALA A 98 12.20 4.85 -24.70
C ALA A 98 10.93 5.43 -24.07
N GLY A 99 10.79 5.29 -22.76
CA GLY A 99 9.67 5.86 -22.02
C GLY A 99 10.03 6.13 -20.57
N SER A 100 9.06 6.65 -19.84
CA SER A 100 9.16 6.85 -18.40
C SER A 100 8.75 5.59 -17.63
N VAL A 101 9.15 5.50 -16.37
CA VAL A 101 8.67 4.47 -15.45
C VAL A 101 7.13 4.46 -15.40
N ALA A 102 6.50 5.64 -15.42
CA ALA A 102 5.04 5.75 -15.43
C ALA A 102 4.40 5.15 -16.69
N GLN A 103 5.01 5.35 -17.86
CA GLN A 103 4.57 4.74 -19.12
C GLN A 103 4.76 3.22 -19.12
N ASN A 104 5.88 2.72 -18.59
CA ASN A 104 6.08 1.26 -18.44
C ASN A 104 5.06 0.62 -17.49
N VAL A 105 4.73 1.31 -16.40
CA VAL A 105 3.67 0.87 -15.48
C VAL A 105 2.32 0.88 -16.19
N ARG A 106 2.00 1.92 -16.96
CA ARG A 106 0.78 2.00 -17.77
C ARG A 106 0.68 0.87 -18.79
N ASP A 107 1.76 0.59 -19.53
CA ASP A 107 1.84 -0.53 -20.48
C ASP A 107 1.53 -1.86 -19.80
N VAL A 108 2.07 -2.08 -18.60
CA VAL A 108 1.76 -3.26 -17.80
C VAL A 108 0.28 -3.31 -17.45
N TYR A 109 -0.34 -2.20 -17.07
CA TYR A 109 -1.77 -2.14 -16.76
C TYR A 109 -2.66 -2.34 -17.99
N GLU A 110 -2.32 -1.76 -19.13
CA GLU A 110 -3.07 -1.86 -20.39
C GLU A 110 -2.96 -3.26 -21.01
N ARG A 111 -1.75 -3.84 -21.05
CA ARG A 111 -1.49 -5.16 -21.65
C ARG A 111 -1.91 -6.31 -20.73
N ARG A 112 -1.85 -6.15 -19.39
CA ARG A 112 -2.39 -7.14 -18.43
C ARG A 112 -3.91 -7.11 -18.28
N ARG A 113 -4.65 -6.33 -19.09
CA ARG A 113 -6.12 -6.44 -19.15
C ARG A 113 -6.62 -7.83 -19.60
N ARG A 114 -5.74 -8.75 -20.04
CA ARG A 114 -6.08 -10.17 -20.31
C ARG A 114 -5.86 -11.15 -19.15
N THR A 115 -5.26 -10.73 -18.05
CA THR A 115 -5.34 -11.49 -16.80
C THR A 115 -5.19 -10.47 -15.68
N PRO A 116 -6.30 -9.99 -15.12
CA PRO A 116 -6.17 -9.13 -13.98
C PRO A 116 -5.44 -9.94 -12.90
N LYS A 117 -4.30 -9.41 -12.44
CA LYS A 117 -3.79 -9.71 -11.10
C LYS A 117 -4.71 -9.07 -10.05
N THR A 118 -6.02 -9.05 -10.28
CA THR A 118 -6.96 -9.09 -9.18
C THR A 118 -6.83 -10.51 -8.64
N TRP A 119 -5.98 -10.68 -7.64
CA TRP A 119 -6.35 -11.63 -6.61
C TRP A 119 -7.81 -11.35 -6.29
N PRO A 120 -8.73 -12.31 -6.42
CA PRO A 120 -10.06 -12.12 -5.88
C PRO A 120 -9.88 -11.64 -4.44
N GLN A 121 -10.38 -10.46 -4.12
CA GLN A 121 -10.40 -10.04 -2.71
C GLN A 121 -11.36 -11.00 -2.00
N GLY A 122 -10.93 -11.56 -0.87
CA GLY A 122 -11.74 -12.51 -0.11
C GLY A 122 -11.97 -13.86 -0.79
N ALA A 123 -13.24 -14.25 -0.91
CA ALA A 123 -13.77 -15.61 -1.13
C ALA A 123 -13.30 -16.38 -2.39
N GLY A 124 -12.43 -15.83 -3.23
CA GLY A 124 -11.94 -16.52 -4.43
C GLY A 124 -10.76 -17.48 -4.20
N ARG A 125 -10.52 -17.94 -2.97
CA ARG A 125 -9.59 -19.05 -2.70
C ARG A 125 -10.40 -20.22 -2.13
N PRO A 126 -10.25 -21.45 -2.67
CA PRO A 126 -10.99 -22.62 -2.17
C PRO A 126 -10.71 -22.96 -0.69
N ASN A 127 -9.68 -22.37 -0.07
CA ASN A 127 -9.31 -22.54 1.34
C ASN A 127 -9.26 -21.20 2.12
N ALA A 128 -9.97 -20.16 1.67
CA ALA A 128 -10.04 -18.92 2.46
C ALA A 128 -10.91 -19.14 3.70
N VAL A 129 -10.29 -19.06 4.89
CA VAL A 129 -11.01 -19.16 6.19
C VAL A 129 -11.97 -17.98 6.40
N LEU A 130 -11.70 -16.84 5.76
CA LEU A 130 -12.61 -15.70 5.72
C LEU A 130 -13.27 -15.66 4.34
N ASP A 131 -14.59 -15.76 4.33
CA ASP A 131 -15.45 -15.47 3.18
C ASP A 131 -16.35 -14.25 3.48
N ASP A 132 -17.15 -13.85 2.50
CA ASP A 132 -17.95 -12.63 2.59
C ASP A 132 -18.99 -12.69 3.72
N GLU A 133 -19.58 -13.88 3.95
CA GLU A 133 -20.57 -14.10 5.01
C GLU A 133 -19.93 -14.09 6.40
N THR A 134 -18.77 -14.74 6.56
CA THR A 134 -17.99 -14.73 7.80
C THR A 134 -17.59 -13.29 8.15
N VAL A 135 -17.15 -12.49 7.17
CA VAL A 135 -16.80 -11.08 7.40
C VAL A 135 -18.03 -10.25 7.76
N ALA A 136 -19.19 -10.50 7.15
CA ALA A 136 -20.45 -9.85 7.54
C ALA A 136 -20.82 -10.18 8.99
N GLN A 137 -20.74 -11.45 9.39
CA GLN A 137 -20.99 -11.90 10.77
C GLN A 137 -20.02 -11.26 11.76
N MET A 138 -18.73 -11.19 11.43
CA MET A 138 -17.73 -10.49 12.26
C MET A 138 -18.07 -9.00 12.42
N ARG A 139 -18.50 -8.32 11.36
CA ARG A 139 -18.91 -6.90 11.44
C ARG A 139 -20.15 -6.70 12.30
N ARG A 140 -21.13 -7.62 12.26
CA ARG A 140 -22.33 -7.59 13.12
C ARG A 140 -21.94 -7.81 14.58
N ALA A 141 -21.14 -8.83 14.87
CA ALA A 141 -20.69 -9.17 16.22
C ALA A 141 -19.84 -8.06 16.86
N VAL A 142 -18.97 -7.39 16.10
CA VAL A 142 -18.20 -6.26 16.63
C VAL A 142 -19.10 -5.05 16.91
N ARG A 143 -20.11 -4.79 16.08
CA ARG A 143 -21.12 -3.74 16.36
C ARG A 143 -21.94 -4.05 17.60
N SER A 144 -22.21 -5.32 17.88
CA SER A 144 -22.87 -5.74 19.13
C SER A 144 -21.94 -5.79 20.34
N GLY A 145 -20.70 -5.29 20.23
CA GLY A 145 -19.77 -5.12 21.36
C GLY A 145 -18.76 -6.25 21.56
N ARG A 146 -18.71 -7.26 20.68
CA ARG A 146 -17.69 -8.31 20.77
C ARG A 146 -16.31 -7.81 20.36
N SER A 147 -15.27 -8.37 20.99
CA SER A 147 -13.89 -8.04 20.64
C SER A 147 -13.44 -8.77 19.37
N ILE A 148 -12.75 -8.04 18.47
CA ILE A 148 -12.14 -8.60 17.26
C ILE A 148 -11.20 -9.76 17.60
N ARG A 149 -10.48 -9.66 18.73
CA ARG A 149 -9.54 -10.70 19.19
C ARG A 149 -10.24 -12.00 19.57
N SER A 150 -11.40 -11.92 20.25
CA SER A 150 -12.18 -13.12 20.58
C SER A 150 -12.73 -13.81 19.32
N LEU A 151 -13.22 -13.03 18.35
CA LEU A 151 -13.73 -13.55 17.08
C LEU A 151 -12.62 -14.20 16.24
N ALA A 152 -11.43 -13.61 16.22
CA ALA A 152 -10.29 -14.15 15.48
C ALA A 152 -9.87 -15.54 16.01
N LEU A 153 -9.84 -15.72 17.33
CA LEU A 153 -9.52 -17.00 17.97
C LEU A 153 -10.59 -18.07 17.68
N GLU A 154 -11.86 -17.68 17.75
CA GLU A 154 -13.01 -18.55 17.50
C GLU A 154 -13.07 -19.05 16.05
N ILE A 155 -12.77 -18.17 15.09
CA ILE A 155 -12.78 -18.47 13.65
C ILE A 155 -11.46 -19.15 13.21
N GLY A 156 -10.41 -19.09 14.02
CA GLY A 156 -9.10 -19.67 13.69
C GLY A 156 -8.29 -18.83 12.70
N VAL A 157 -8.41 -17.51 12.76
CA VAL A 157 -7.70 -16.55 11.89
C VAL A 157 -6.76 -15.66 12.69
N ASP A 158 -5.71 -15.16 12.04
CA ASP A 158 -4.84 -14.20 12.70
C ASP A 158 -5.58 -12.87 12.97
N TYR A 159 -5.20 -12.22 14.07
CA TYR A 159 -5.81 -10.96 14.50
C TYR A 159 -5.73 -9.86 13.43
N THR A 160 -4.66 -9.82 12.63
CA THR A 160 -4.47 -8.77 11.62
C THR A 160 -5.45 -8.95 10.47
N SER A 161 -5.67 -10.18 10.02
CA SER A 161 -6.67 -10.52 9.00
C SER A 161 -8.08 -10.20 9.49
N ALA A 162 -8.42 -10.61 10.71
CA ALA A 162 -9.70 -10.27 11.34
C ALA A 162 -9.91 -8.76 11.47
N HIS A 163 -8.88 -8.03 11.91
CA HIS A 163 -8.93 -6.58 12.04
C HIS A 163 -9.18 -5.91 10.69
N ARG A 164 -8.45 -6.30 9.64
CA ARG A 164 -8.63 -5.74 8.29
C ARG A 164 -10.03 -6.01 7.74
N ALA A 165 -10.56 -7.22 7.94
CA ALA A 165 -11.92 -7.59 7.55
C ALA A 165 -12.99 -6.74 8.22
N VAL A 166 -12.91 -6.59 9.54
CA VAL A 166 -13.84 -5.77 10.34
C VAL A 166 -13.76 -4.28 9.96
N ARG A 167 -12.56 -3.78 9.67
CA ARG A 167 -12.34 -2.37 9.28
C ARG A 167 -12.64 -2.08 7.80
N GLY A 168 -12.97 -3.08 6.99
CA GLY A 168 -13.18 -2.90 5.55
C GLY A 168 -11.91 -2.74 4.72
N ILE A 169 -10.73 -2.99 5.31
CA ILE A 169 -9.44 -2.85 4.63
C ILE A 169 -9.24 -4.07 3.72
N GLY A 170 -9.49 -3.90 2.41
CA GLY A 170 -9.42 -4.98 1.43
C GLY A 170 -10.66 -5.89 1.40
N TRP A 171 -11.75 -5.46 2.02
CA TRP A 171 -13.04 -6.13 2.09
C TRP A 171 -14.18 -5.13 1.80
N THR A 172 -13.97 -4.29 0.79
CA THR A 172 -14.90 -3.22 0.41
C THR A 172 -16.12 -3.75 -0.36
N HIS A 173 -16.03 -4.98 -0.88
CA HIS A 173 -17.11 -5.65 -1.62
C HIS A 173 -18.18 -6.29 -0.72
N VAL A 174 -17.88 -6.50 0.56
CA VAL A 174 -18.85 -7.05 1.53
C VAL A 174 -19.89 -5.98 1.87
N THR A 175 -21.16 -6.29 1.63
CA THR A 175 -22.31 -5.38 1.76
C THR A 175 -22.52 -4.86 3.18
N GLU A 176 -22.23 -5.68 4.19
CA GLU A 176 -22.34 -5.29 5.58
C GLU A 176 -21.32 -4.18 5.92
N PRO A 177 -21.70 -3.00 6.44
CA PRO A 177 -20.78 -1.87 6.56
C PRO A 177 -19.59 -2.16 7.49
N PRO A 178 -18.38 -1.66 7.15
CA PRO A 178 -17.20 -1.82 7.99
C PRO A 178 -17.37 -1.08 9.31
N VAL A 179 -16.78 -1.60 10.38
CA VAL A 179 -16.79 -0.93 11.68
C VAL A 179 -15.61 0.04 11.73
N PRO A 180 -15.83 1.37 11.64
CA PRO A 180 -14.74 2.33 11.61
C PRO A 180 -13.95 2.29 12.92
N LYS A 181 -12.67 2.68 12.87
CA LYS A 181 -11.86 2.93 14.07
C LYS A 181 -12.39 4.20 14.74
N ALA A 182 -13.60 4.15 15.29
CA ALA A 182 -13.97 5.06 16.33
C ALA A 182 -12.96 4.89 17.47
N ARG A 183 -12.65 5.98 18.16
CA ARG A 183 -11.85 5.96 19.38
C ARG A 183 -12.71 5.28 20.46
N ILE A 184 -12.92 3.97 20.35
CA ILE A 184 -13.69 3.14 21.28
C ILE A 184 -12.77 2.85 22.46
N TYR A 185 -12.41 3.89 23.20
CA TYR A 185 -12.53 3.72 24.64
C TYR A 185 -14.04 3.88 24.87
N PRO A 186 -14.72 2.96 25.57
CA PRO A 186 -15.95 3.37 26.26
C PRO A 186 -15.59 4.69 26.95
N PRO A 187 -16.38 5.77 26.83
CA PRO A 187 -16.05 6.98 27.55
C PRO A 187 -15.75 6.56 28.98
N HIS A 188 -14.53 6.83 29.46
CA HIS A 188 -14.16 6.53 30.83
C HIS A 188 -15.37 6.95 31.67
N ARG A 189 -15.89 6.12 32.60
CA ARG A 189 -17.18 6.41 33.28
C ARG A 189 -17.27 7.87 33.77
N ALA A 190 -16.13 8.45 34.14
CA ALA A 190 -15.91 9.87 34.45
C ALA A 190 -16.22 10.90 33.33
N ASN A 191 -15.87 10.62 32.07
CA ASN A 191 -16.10 11.49 30.90
C ASN A 191 -17.54 11.43 30.38
N PHE A 192 -18.21 10.27 30.47
CA PHE A 192 -19.63 10.16 30.13
C PHE A 192 -20.48 11.03 31.07
N VAL A 193 -20.17 11.00 32.37
CA VAL A 193 -20.93 11.72 33.40
C VAL A 193 -20.74 13.23 33.33
N ARG A 194 -19.51 13.74 33.04
CA ARG A 194 -19.28 15.20 32.89
C ARG A 194 -19.91 15.76 31.62
N ASN A 195 -19.95 14.97 30.54
CA ASN A 195 -20.43 15.42 29.23
C ASN A 195 -21.93 15.12 29.02
N ASN A 196 -22.62 14.59 30.03
CA ASN A 196 -24.07 14.40 30.01
C ASN A 196 -24.75 15.57 30.75
N PRO A 197 -25.42 16.49 30.02
CA PRO A 197 -26.00 17.70 30.62
C PRO A 197 -27.07 17.40 31.67
N ASP A 198 -27.83 16.31 31.51
CA ASP A 198 -28.90 15.92 32.45
C ASP A 198 -28.31 15.48 33.80
N VAL A 199 -27.23 14.69 33.78
CA VAL A 199 -26.54 14.24 34.99
C VAL A 199 -25.87 15.40 35.71
N VAL A 200 -25.34 16.38 34.96
CA VAL A 200 -24.77 17.61 35.53
C VAL A 200 -25.85 18.47 36.19
N ALA A 201 -27.00 18.65 35.55
CA ALA A 201 -28.12 19.40 36.10
C ALA A 201 -28.67 18.75 37.39
N GLN A 202 -28.93 17.44 37.38
CA GLN A 202 -29.41 16.71 38.56
C GLN A 202 -28.40 16.75 39.72
N ALA A 203 -27.11 16.62 39.43
CA ALA A 203 -26.08 16.70 40.47
C ALA A 203 -26.02 18.08 41.14
N ARG A 204 -26.30 19.15 40.38
CA ARG A 204 -26.35 20.54 40.91
C ARG A 204 -27.61 20.78 41.72
N GLU A 205 -28.76 20.34 41.26
CA GLU A 205 -30.01 20.43 42.02
C GLU A 205 -29.91 19.68 43.37
N LEU A 206 -29.37 18.45 43.36
CA LEU A 206 -29.13 17.70 44.59
C LEU A 206 -28.11 18.41 45.49
N ARG A 207 -27.14 19.11 44.91
CA ARG A 207 -26.19 19.92 45.68
C ARG A 207 -26.87 21.11 46.36
N ASP A 208 -27.70 21.83 45.63
CA ASP A 208 -28.41 23.01 46.10
C ASP A 208 -29.45 22.65 47.18
N SER A 209 -30.02 21.44 47.11
CA SER A 209 -30.86 20.87 48.17
C SER A 209 -30.09 20.45 49.45
N GLY A 210 -28.77 20.65 49.49
CA GLY A 210 -27.93 20.45 50.68
C GLY A 210 -27.25 19.08 50.80
N LEU A 211 -27.36 18.20 49.79
CA LEU A 211 -26.70 16.89 49.85
C LEU A 211 -25.18 17.00 49.70
N ASN A 212 -24.47 16.12 50.41
CA ASN A 212 -23.02 16.00 50.28
C ASN A 212 -22.62 15.16 49.06
N LEU A 213 -21.36 15.27 48.63
CA LEU A 213 -20.85 14.60 47.41
C LEU A 213 -21.01 13.08 47.40
N ARG A 214 -21.01 12.43 48.58
CA ARG A 214 -21.18 10.99 48.68
C ARG A 214 -22.63 10.60 48.43
N GLN A 215 -23.57 11.31 49.06
CA GLN A 215 -25.00 11.10 48.85
C GLN A 215 -25.42 11.35 47.40
N ILE A 216 -24.87 12.38 46.76
CA ILE A 216 -25.11 12.68 45.34
C ILE A 216 -24.57 11.56 44.45
N ALA A 217 -23.35 11.07 44.74
CA ALA A 217 -22.73 9.98 43.99
C ALA A 217 -23.55 8.69 44.08
N ASP A 218 -23.99 8.33 45.28
CA ASP A 218 -24.79 7.12 45.52
C ASP A 218 -26.16 7.21 44.82
N ARG A 219 -26.80 8.39 44.86
CA ARG A 219 -28.14 8.60 44.28
C ARG A 219 -28.16 8.61 42.75
N LEU A 220 -27.07 9.05 42.12
CA LEU A 220 -26.92 9.09 40.66
C LEU A 220 -26.17 7.87 40.10
N GLY A 221 -25.70 6.95 40.95
CA GLY A 221 -24.92 5.78 40.53
C GLY A 221 -23.57 6.13 39.88
N ILE A 222 -22.95 7.25 40.30
CA ILE A 222 -21.67 7.76 39.78
C ILE A 222 -20.59 7.75 40.86
N SER A 223 -19.32 7.97 40.49
CA SER A 223 -18.25 8.07 41.49
C SER A 223 -18.26 9.43 42.21
N ARG A 224 -17.80 9.47 43.47
CA ARG A 224 -17.64 10.72 44.25
C ARG A 224 -16.83 11.79 43.50
N ALA A 225 -15.79 11.38 42.78
CA ALA A 225 -14.99 12.28 41.95
C ALA A 225 -15.76 12.84 40.74
N ALA A 226 -16.72 12.07 40.19
CA ALA A 226 -17.59 12.55 39.12
C ALA A 226 -18.65 13.53 39.66
N ALA A 227 -19.27 13.23 40.80
CA ALA A 227 -20.18 14.15 41.49
C ALA A 227 -19.49 15.49 41.81
N PHE A 228 -18.23 15.46 42.27
CA PHE A 228 -17.42 16.66 42.50
C PHE A 228 -17.24 17.50 41.24
N ARG A 229 -16.93 16.87 40.09
CA ARG A 229 -16.75 17.57 38.82
C ARG A 229 -18.05 18.18 38.28
N CYS A 230 -19.19 17.48 38.40
CA CYS A 230 -20.50 18.01 37.97
C CYS A 230 -20.92 19.24 38.78
N CYS A 231 -20.60 19.26 40.08
CA CYS A 231 -20.92 20.37 40.99
C CYS A 231 -19.93 21.54 40.92
N ARG A 232 -18.78 21.40 40.23
CA ARG A 232 -17.79 22.48 40.14
C ARG A 232 -18.23 23.47 39.07
N THR A 233 -18.35 24.76 39.44
CA THR A 233 -18.52 25.84 38.47
C THR A 233 -17.22 26.00 37.66
N GLU A 234 -17.34 26.20 36.35
CA GLU A 234 -16.21 26.63 35.53
C GLU A 234 -15.94 28.10 35.84
N SER A 235 -15.19 28.38 36.90
CA SER A 235 -14.51 29.65 37.07
C SER A 235 -13.37 29.72 36.05
N ASN A 236 -13.67 30.26 34.88
CA ASN A 236 -12.70 30.57 33.83
C ASN A 236 -12.95 31.99 33.31
N GLU A 237 -12.83 32.98 34.20
CA GLU A 237 -12.38 34.30 33.77
C GLU A 237 -10.89 34.18 33.47
N ARG A 238 -10.55 34.23 32.18
CA ARG A 238 -9.19 34.53 31.72
C ARG A 238 -8.84 35.91 32.24
N THR A 239 -8.00 35.99 33.26
CA THR A 239 -7.24 37.21 33.55
C THR A 239 -6.31 37.50 32.38
N SER A 240 -6.48 38.69 31.79
CA SER A 240 -5.53 39.38 30.93
C SER A 240 -4.17 39.57 31.60
#